data_AF-A0A382L695-F1
#
_entry.id   AF-A0A382L695-F1
#
_cell.length_a   1.000
_cell.length_b   1.000
_cell.length_c   1.000
_cell.angle_alpha   90.00
_cell.angle_beta   90.00
_cell.angle_gamma   90.00
#
_symmetry.space_group_name_H-M   'P 1'
#
loop_
_entity.id
_entity.type
_entity.pdbx_description
1 polymer ?
#
loop_
_entity_poly.entity_id
_entity_poly.type
_entity_poly.pdbx_seq_one_letter_code
_entity_poly.pdbx_strand_id
1 'polypeptide(L)' 'SDSLTEKDVIAHCRNHLTGYKVPKQVVFKDDLPKTNVGKILRRELRD' A
#
# COMPACT_ATOMS: atom_id res chain seq x y z
N SER A 1 -8.80 -12.27 17.05
CA SER A 1 -9.05 -11.91 15.65
C SER A 1 -7.78 -11.29 15.12
N ASP A 2 -7.08 -11.96 14.19
CA ASP A 2 -5.83 -11.44 13.64
C ASP A 2 -6.11 -10.32 12.64
N SER A 3 -5.50 -9.16 12.85
CA SER A 3 -5.52 -8.04 11.91
C SER A 3 -4.37 -8.17 10.92
N LEU A 4 -4.64 -7.92 9.64
CA LEU A 4 -3.60 -7.90 8.61
C LEU A 4 -2.54 -6.83 8.92
N THR A 5 -1.26 -7.22 8.88
CA THR A 5 -0.14 -6.31 9.15
C THR A 5 0.66 -5.98 7.89
N GLU A 6 1.49 -4.94 7.95
CA GLU A 6 2.44 -4.59 6.88
C GLU A 6 3.39 -5.76 6.56
N LYS A 7 3.85 -6.48 7.59
CA LYS A 7 4.76 -7.61 7.42
C LYS A 7 4.12 -8.74 6.62
N ASP A 8 2.83 -8.99 6.84
CA ASP A 8 2.09 -10.03 6.11
C ASP A 8 1.99 -9.69 4.63
N VAL A 9 1.69 -8.42 4.31
CA VAL A 9 1.62 -7.94 2.92
C VAL A 9 2.99 -8.02 2.25
N ILE A 10 4.05 -7.57 2.91
CA ILE A 10 5.41 -7.63 2.37
C ILE A 10 5.86 -9.09 2.16
N ALA A 11 5.58 -9.98 3.13
CA ALA A 11 5.90 -11.40 3.02
C ALA A 11 5.17 -12.05 1.84
N HIS A 12 3.89 -11.75 1.68
CA HIS A 12 3.11 -12.18 0.52
C HIS A 12 3.74 -11.68 -0.79
N CYS A 13 4.08 -10.40 -0.89
CA CYS A 13 4.74 -9.84 -2.07
C CYS A 13 6.09 -10.50 -2.37
N ARG A 14 6.92 -10.79 -1.37
CA ARG A 14 8.23 -11.47 -1.56
C ARG A 14 8.08 -12.88 -2.14
N ASN A 15 7.00 -13.58 -1.79
CA ASN A 15 6.75 -14.93 -2.29
C ASN A 15 6.25 -14.95 -3.75
N HIS A 16 5.66 -13.84 -4.24
CA HIS A 16 4.98 -13.80 -5.54
C HIS A 16 5.61 -12.81 -6.55
N LEU A 17 6.47 -11.90 -6.10
CA LEU A 17 7.07 -10.86 -6.93
C LEU A 17 8.60 -10.96 -6.93
N THR A 18 9.21 -10.51 -8.02
CA THR A 18 10.66 -10.27 -8.07
C THR A 18 11.05 -9.18 -7.08
N GLY A 19 12.24 -9.28 -6.47
CA GLY A 19 12.65 -8.41 -5.36
C GLY A 19 12.47 -6.89 -5.59
N TYR A 20 12.74 -6.37 -6.79
CA TYR A 20 12.58 -4.94 -7.10
C TYR A 20 11.12 -4.45 -7.18
N LYS A 21 10.15 -5.36 -7.24
CA LYS A 21 8.71 -5.06 -7.23
C LYS A 21 8.08 -5.17 -5.85
N VAL A 22 8.84 -5.63 -4.85
CA VAL A 22 8.38 -5.68 -3.47
C VAL A 22 8.33 -4.24 -2.93
N PRO A 23 7.19 -3.80 -2.37
CA PRO A 23 7.09 -2.45 -1.81
C PRO A 23 8.06 -2.28 -0.64
N LYS A 24 8.61 -1.08 -0.49
CA LYS A 24 9.48 -0.73 0.64
C LYS A 24 8.69 -0.46 1.93
N GLN A 25 7.46 0.01 1.80
CA GLN A 25 6.55 0.34 2.89
C GLN A 25 5.10 0.01 2.51
N VAL A 26 4.29 -0.36 3.49
CA VAL A 26 2.84 -0.55 3.34
C VAL A 26 2.14 0.20 4.47
N VAL A 27 1.30 1.18 4.10
CA VAL A 27 0.52 1.98 5.05
C VAL A 27 -0.96 1.68 4.84
N PHE A 28 -1.65 1.29 5.91
CA PHE A 28 -3.10 1.15 5.90
C PHE A 28 -3.73 2.50 6.18
N LYS A 29 -4.67 2.91 5.33
CA LYS A 29 -5.47 4.13 5.49
C LYS A 29 -6.94 3.78 5.29
N ASP A 30 -7.82 4.44 6.02
CA ASP A 30 -9.27 4.25 5.89
C ASP A 30 -9.80 4.75 4.53
N ASP A 31 -9.18 5.78 3.95
CA ASP A 31 -9.48 6.25 2.59
C ASP A 31 -8.24 6.79 1.88
N LEU A 32 -8.35 6.86 0.55
CA LEU A 32 -7.36 7.46 -0.34
C LEU A 32 -7.76 8.90 -0.70
N PRO A 33 -6.81 9.85 -0.71
CA PRO A 33 -7.09 11.21 -1.14
C PRO A 33 -7.50 11.21 -2.61
N LYS A 34 -8.61 11.88 -2.91
CA LYS A 34 -9.23 11.93 -4.24
C LYS A 34 -9.56 13.35 -4.64
N THR A 35 -9.57 13.62 -5.95
CA THR A 35 -10.13 14.85 -6.50
C THR A 35 -11.65 14.90 -6.28
N ASN A 36 -12.26 16.06 -6.51
CA ASN A 36 -13.72 16.23 -6.47
C ASN A 36 -14.48 15.33 -7.46
N VAL A 37 -13.79 14.74 -8.44
CA VAL A 37 -14.34 13.77 -9.41
C VAL A 37 -13.81 12.35 -9.18
N GLY A 38 -13.23 12.06 -8.01
CA GLY A 38 -12.88 10.71 -7.55
C GLY A 38 -11.51 10.17 -7.98
N LYS A 39 -10.66 10.95 -8.66
CA LYS A 39 -9.31 10.47 -9.06
C LYS A 39 -8.35 10.50 -7.88
N ILE A 40 -7.57 9.44 -7.66
CA ILE A 40 -6.57 9.39 -6.58
C ILE A 40 -5.49 10.47 -6.76
N LEU A 41 -5.25 11.26 -5.72
CA LEU A 41 -4.22 12.29 -5.65
C LEU A 41 -2.88 11.69 -5.22
N ARG A 42 -2.13 11.13 -6.17
CA ARG A 42 -0.83 10.48 -5.89
C ARG A 42 0.19 11.38 -5.19
N ARG A 43 0.12 12.70 -5.39
CA ARG A 43 1.03 13.68 -4.76
C ARG A 43 0.89 13.68 -3.24
N GLU A 44 -0.32 13.45 -2.74
CA GLU A 44 -0.64 13.47 -1.30
C GLU A 44 -0.33 12.12 -0.60
N LEU A 45 0.19 11.16 -1.36
CA LEU A 45 0.62 9.85 -0.88
C LEU A 45 2.16 9.71 -0.85
N ARG A 46 2.90 10.80 -1.09
CA ARG A 46 4.36 10.76 -1.26
C ARG A 46 5.19 10.91 0.02
N ASP A 47 4.54 11.18 1.15
CA ASP A 47 5.19 11.33 2.46
C ASP A 47 4.90 10.11 3.34
#